data_AF-A0A936AIY5-F1
#
_entry.id   AF-A0A936AIY5-F1
#
_cell.length_a   1.000
_cell.length_b   1.000
_cell.length_c   1.000
_cell.angle_alpha   90.00
_cell.angle_beta   90.00
_cell.angle_gamma   90.00
#
_symmetry.space_group_name_H-M   'P 1'
#
loop_
_entity.id
_entity.type
_entity.pdbx_description
1 polymer ?
#
loop_
_entity_poly.entity_id
_entity_poly.type
_entity_poly.pdbx_seq_one_letter_code
_entity_poly.pdbx_strand_id
1 'polypeptide(L)'
;MFTLNRDLIFFDVETTGLHVIRDRILQIAMIKYFKSGAPPEELSMIINPGIPIAAEALAIHGIGPEQVANQPSFKDVAQSLYDFIGDADLAGYNSNRFDIPILAEEFARYGFDLDLDKRRQIDVQRIFYKMEPRTLKAAYQFYCNEELIDAHDALIDIRATVRVLEGQLERYAGQDYKGDDNEFIAAPVKPDTQALHDFTNDLKTLDATQRLRYNEQGEIVFNFGKFVGQTFEQVWLKESKYFYWILDKEFSFQVKAIIKKYIESKKIENNQQ
;
A
#
# COMPACT_ATOMS: atom_id res chain seq x y z
N MET A 1 3.72 -28.21 10.17
CA MET A 1 3.60 -27.83 11.59
C MET A 1 4.81 -26.97 11.95
N PHE A 2 4.63 -25.87 12.68
CA PHE A 2 5.74 -25.03 13.13
C PHE A 2 6.59 -25.75 14.18
N THR A 3 7.91 -25.56 14.16
CA THR A 3 8.78 -25.94 15.27
C THR A 3 8.87 -24.75 16.23
N LEU A 4 8.17 -24.85 17.36
CA LEU A 4 7.96 -23.73 18.28
C LEU A 4 8.80 -23.88 19.57
N ASN A 5 9.48 -22.80 19.96
CA ASN A 5 10.16 -22.70 21.25
C ASN A 5 9.29 -22.03 22.34
N ARG A 6 8.30 -21.24 21.88
CA ARG A 6 7.23 -20.55 22.62
C ARG A 6 5.98 -20.61 21.77
N ASP A 7 4.83 -20.30 22.34
CA ASP A 7 3.61 -20.13 21.53
C ASP A 7 3.83 -19.05 20.47
N LEU A 8 3.07 -19.10 19.38
CA LEU A 8 3.15 -18.14 18.28
C LEU A 8 1.76 -17.61 17.98
N ILE A 9 1.61 -16.29 17.98
CA ILE A 9 0.35 -15.64 17.62
C ILE A 9 0.49 -14.95 16.28
N PHE A 10 -0.37 -15.33 15.34
CA PHE A 10 -0.66 -14.52 14.16
C PHE A 10 -1.77 -13.55 14.51
N PHE A 11 -1.60 -12.26 14.22
CA PHE A 11 -2.64 -11.28 14.48
C PHE A 11 -2.65 -10.16 13.46
N ASP A 12 -3.78 -9.47 13.42
CA ASP A 12 -4.08 -8.33 12.56
C ASP A 12 -5.03 -7.39 13.32
N VAL A 13 -4.91 -6.08 13.07
CA VAL A 13 -5.75 -5.06 13.72
C VAL A 13 -6.37 -4.10 12.72
N GLU A 14 -7.62 -3.74 12.98
CA GLU A 14 -8.24 -2.55 12.39
C GLU A 14 -8.20 -1.42 13.39
N THR A 15 -7.99 -0.20 12.89
CA THR A 15 -7.64 0.94 13.74
C THR A 15 -8.34 2.22 13.29
N THR A 16 -8.45 3.20 14.19
CA THR A 16 -9.10 4.49 13.88
C THR A 16 -8.35 5.34 12.85
N GLY A 17 -7.11 4.97 12.52
CA GLY A 17 -6.20 5.69 11.63
C GLY A 17 -4.80 5.08 11.64
N LEU A 18 -3.87 5.67 10.89
CA LEU A 18 -2.53 5.09 10.64
C LEU A 18 -1.43 5.57 11.60
N HIS A 19 -1.76 6.30 12.66
CA HIS A 19 -0.80 6.86 13.60
C HIS A 19 -0.69 6.03 14.89
N VAL A 20 0.34 5.19 14.97
CA VAL A 20 0.66 4.28 16.11
C VAL A 20 0.40 4.88 17.50
N ILE A 21 0.87 6.10 17.78
CA ILE A 21 0.76 6.69 19.13
C ILE A 21 -0.63 7.31 19.42
N ARG A 22 -1.40 7.69 18.39
CA ARG A 22 -2.61 8.53 18.56
C ARG A 22 -3.89 7.77 18.29
N ASP A 23 -3.84 6.86 17.35
CA ASP A 23 -4.99 6.05 16.95
C ASP A 23 -5.24 4.90 17.93
N ARG A 24 -6.38 4.25 17.76
CA ARG A 24 -6.84 3.17 18.63
C ARG A 24 -7.23 1.94 17.84
N ILE A 25 -7.11 0.78 18.47
CA ILE A 25 -7.59 -0.49 17.92
C ILE A 25 -9.12 -0.53 18.04
N LEU A 26 -9.80 -0.83 16.94
CA LEU A 26 -11.25 -1.02 16.86
C LEU A 26 -11.66 -2.45 16.53
N GLN A 27 -10.75 -3.26 16.01
CA GLN A 27 -10.92 -4.70 15.88
C GLN A 27 -9.56 -5.38 16.04
N ILE A 28 -9.57 -6.56 16.66
CA ILE A 28 -8.39 -7.41 16.74
C ILE A 28 -8.77 -8.86 16.46
N ALA A 29 -7.97 -9.53 15.65
CA ALA A 29 -8.07 -10.95 15.38
C ALA A 29 -6.73 -11.63 15.67
N MET A 30 -6.76 -12.78 16.33
CA MET A 30 -5.58 -13.55 16.71
C MET A 30 -5.80 -15.04 16.48
N ILE A 31 -4.77 -15.73 16.01
CA ILE A 31 -4.69 -17.19 15.96
C ILE A 31 -3.44 -17.62 16.71
N LYS A 32 -3.62 -18.33 17.81
CA LYS A 32 -2.54 -18.81 18.67
C LYS A 32 -2.21 -20.26 18.36
N TYR A 33 -0.96 -20.50 17.99
CA TYR A 33 -0.36 -21.82 17.87
C TYR A 33 0.42 -22.15 19.13
N PHE A 34 0.07 -23.27 19.76
CA PHE A 34 0.72 -23.69 20.99
C PHE A 34 1.99 -24.48 20.73
N LYS A 35 3.03 -24.19 21.51
CA LYS A 35 4.27 -24.97 21.55
C LYS A 35 4.01 -26.44 21.86
N SER A 36 3.00 -26.72 22.67
CA SER A 36 2.61 -28.09 23.07
C SER A 36 2.16 -28.95 21.89
N GLY A 37 1.84 -28.35 20.73
CA GLY A 37 1.22 -29.02 19.60
C GLY A 37 -0.29 -29.19 19.76
N ALA A 38 -0.91 -28.56 20.77
CA ALA A 38 -2.36 -28.46 20.88
C ALA A 38 -2.95 -27.76 19.64
N PRO A 39 -4.23 -28.05 19.28
CA PRO A 39 -4.91 -27.34 18.20
C PRO A 39 -4.85 -25.82 18.38
N PRO A 40 -4.74 -25.04 17.28
CA PRO A 40 -4.73 -23.59 17.38
C PRO A 40 -6.03 -23.05 17.98
N GLU A 41 -5.92 -21.94 18.71
CA GLU A 41 -7.07 -21.20 19.26
C GLU A 41 -7.22 -19.86 18.54
N GLU A 42 -8.47 -19.49 18.24
CA GLU A 42 -8.81 -18.25 17.57
C GLU A 42 -9.52 -17.31 18.54
N LEU A 43 -9.21 -16.02 18.44
CA LEU A 43 -9.86 -14.94 19.16
C LEU A 43 -10.11 -13.79 18.20
N SER A 44 -11.33 -13.28 18.16
CA SER A 44 -11.69 -12.10 17.36
C SER A 44 -12.70 -11.26 18.12
N MET A 45 -12.51 -9.95 18.13
CA MET A 45 -13.45 -9.01 18.77
C MET A 45 -13.37 -7.62 18.15
N ILE A 46 -14.51 -6.92 18.18
CA ILE A 46 -14.60 -5.49 17.92
C ILE A 46 -14.49 -4.77 19.27
N ILE A 47 -13.78 -3.65 19.28
CA ILE A 47 -13.46 -2.86 20.47
C ILE A 47 -14.00 -1.45 20.27
N ASN A 48 -14.56 -0.85 21.31
CA ASN A 48 -14.89 0.57 21.32
C ASN A 48 -13.60 1.39 21.53
N PRO A 49 -13.14 2.15 20.51
CA PRO A 49 -11.87 2.89 20.60
C PRO A 49 -11.97 4.11 21.52
N GLY A 50 -13.19 4.56 21.87
CA GLY A 50 -13.41 5.75 22.70
C GLY A 50 -13.00 7.08 22.03
N ILE A 51 -12.60 7.06 20.76
CA ILE A 51 -12.21 8.23 19.96
C ILE A 51 -12.86 8.17 18.56
N PRO A 52 -12.95 9.30 17.84
CA PRO A 52 -13.45 9.31 16.46
C PRO A 52 -12.61 8.44 15.51
N ILE A 53 -13.28 7.84 14.52
CA ILE A 53 -12.69 7.04 13.45
C ILE A 53 -12.44 7.94 12.24
N ALA A 54 -11.23 7.92 11.67
CA ALA A 54 -10.93 8.68 10.45
C ALA A 54 -11.78 8.19 9.27
N ALA A 55 -12.19 9.11 8.39
CA ALA A 55 -13.04 8.78 7.25
C ALA A 55 -12.33 7.81 6.29
N GLU A 56 -11.02 7.96 6.14
CA GLU A 56 -10.17 7.10 5.32
C GLU A 56 -10.09 5.67 5.89
N ALA A 57 -9.98 5.53 7.21
CA ALA A 57 -10.00 4.22 7.86
C ALA A 57 -11.36 3.53 7.67
N LEU A 58 -12.45 4.27 7.94
CA LEU A 58 -13.82 3.79 7.71
C LEU A 58 -14.04 3.35 6.25
N ALA A 59 -13.50 4.08 5.28
CA ALA A 59 -13.63 3.73 3.87
C ALA A 59 -12.92 2.42 3.50
N ILE A 60 -11.87 2.04 4.24
CA ILE A 60 -11.08 0.82 4.00
C ILE A 60 -11.74 -0.39 4.65
N HIS A 61 -11.92 -0.35 5.98
CA HIS A 61 -12.36 -1.54 6.74
C HIS A 61 -13.87 -1.58 6.99
N GLY A 62 -14.59 -0.49 6.75
CA GLY A 62 -16.06 -0.43 6.85
C GLY A 62 -16.63 -0.52 8.27
N ILE A 63 -15.82 -0.33 9.31
CA ILE A 63 -16.26 -0.42 10.72
C ILE A 63 -16.60 0.97 11.23
N GLY A 64 -17.89 1.26 11.32
CA GLY A 64 -18.41 2.57 11.69
C GLY A 64 -18.64 2.76 13.19
N PRO A 65 -18.93 4.01 13.61
CA PRO A 65 -19.26 4.35 15.00
C PRO A 65 -20.40 3.51 15.59
N GLU A 66 -21.41 3.16 14.79
CA GLU A 66 -22.56 2.37 15.25
C GLU A 66 -22.17 0.93 15.65
N GLN A 67 -21.19 0.33 14.96
CA GLN A 67 -20.74 -1.03 15.23
C GLN A 67 -19.92 -1.13 16.53
N VAL A 68 -19.17 -0.07 16.84
CA VAL A 68 -18.27 -0.02 18.01
C VAL A 68 -18.95 0.52 19.26
N ALA A 69 -20.07 1.25 19.15
CA ALA A 69 -20.70 1.98 20.25
C ALA A 69 -21.02 1.11 21.49
N ASN A 70 -21.48 -0.13 21.28
CA ASN A 70 -21.86 -1.06 22.34
C ASN A 70 -20.81 -2.14 22.63
N GLN A 71 -19.61 -2.02 22.05
CA GLN A 71 -18.51 -2.97 22.26
C GLN A 71 -17.73 -2.62 23.52
N PRO A 72 -17.03 -3.60 24.15
CA PRO A 72 -16.14 -3.30 25.26
C PRO A 72 -15.03 -2.35 24.83
N SER A 73 -14.56 -1.50 25.75
CA SER A 73 -13.38 -0.68 25.49
C SER A 73 -12.11 -1.53 25.56
N PHE A 74 -10.99 -1.05 25.01
CA PHE A 74 -9.72 -1.77 25.11
C PHE A 74 -9.35 -2.02 26.59
N LYS A 75 -9.65 -1.08 27.48
CA LYS A 75 -9.46 -1.24 28.93
C LYS A 75 -10.15 -2.48 29.49
N ASP A 76 -11.37 -2.76 29.03
CA ASP A 76 -12.19 -3.86 29.55
C ASP A 76 -11.66 -5.23 29.10
N VAL A 77 -11.02 -5.28 27.93
CA VAL A 77 -10.45 -6.52 27.34
C VAL A 77 -8.94 -6.64 27.49
N ALA A 78 -8.24 -5.62 27.99
CA ALA A 78 -6.78 -5.60 28.05
C ALA A 78 -6.22 -6.81 28.82
N GLN A 79 -6.78 -7.13 30.00
CA GLN A 79 -6.30 -8.27 30.78
C GLN A 79 -6.47 -9.60 30.02
N SER A 80 -7.64 -9.85 29.42
CA SER A 80 -7.90 -11.10 28.71
C SER A 80 -7.04 -11.24 27.45
N LEU A 81 -6.83 -10.15 26.70
CA LEU A 81 -5.92 -10.15 25.55
C LEU A 81 -4.47 -10.37 26.00
N TYR A 82 -4.03 -9.73 27.08
CA TYR A 82 -2.68 -9.90 27.62
C TYR A 82 -2.44 -11.34 28.08
N ASP A 83 -3.40 -11.95 28.76
CA ASP A 83 -3.33 -13.35 29.19
C ASP A 83 -3.37 -14.33 28.02
N PHE A 84 -4.19 -14.05 27.00
CA PHE A 84 -4.24 -14.84 25.77
C PHE A 84 -2.89 -14.78 25.03
N ILE A 85 -2.30 -13.60 24.93
CA ILE A 85 -0.96 -13.42 24.34
C ILE A 85 0.09 -14.16 25.17
N GLY A 86 0.03 -14.00 26.50
CA GLY A 86 0.97 -14.58 27.43
C GLY A 86 2.39 -14.28 27.00
N ASP A 87 3.18 -15.33 26.76
CA ASP A 87 4.60 -15.25 26.48
C ASP A 87 4.94 -15.50 24.99
N ALA A 88 3.91 -15.55 24.13
CA ALA A 88 4.03 -15.92 22.72
C ALA A 88 4.94 -14.97 21.90
N ASP A 89 5.62 -15.54 20.92
CA ASP A 89 6.18 -14.79 19.80
C ASP A 89 5.03 -14.24 18.93
N LEU A 90 5.28 -13.13 18.21
CA LEU A 90 4.27 -12.41 17.43
C LEU A 90 4.54 -12.53 15.93
N ALA A 91 3.49 -12.70 15.14
CA ALA A 91 3.53 -12.80 13.69
C ALA A 91 2.36 -12.04 13.03
N GLY A 92 2.58 -11.58 11.81
CA GLY A 92 1.55 -10.95 10.98
C GLY A 92 2.09 -10.60 9.60
N TYR A 93 1.30 -9.92 8.79
CA TYR A 93 1.69 -9.49 7.45
C TYR A 93 1.92 -7.97 7.46
N ASN A 94 3.16 -7.50 7.27
CA ASN A 94 3.54 -6.08 7.45
C ASN A 94 3.36 -5.55 8.89
N SER A 95 3.26 -6.46 9.86
CA SER A 95 2.85 -6.15 11.24
C SER A 95 3.94 -5.45 12.08
N ASN A 96 5.22 -5.68 11.78
CA ASN A 96 6.32 -5.13 12.58
C ASN A 96 6.38 -3.60 12.56
N ARG A 97 5.79 -2.96 11.54
CA ARG A 97 5.81 -1.50 11.39
C ARG A 97 4.60 -0.81 12.00
N PHE A 98 3.49 -1.51 12.20
CA PHE A 98 2.22 -0.90 12.57
C PHE A 98 1.50 -1.68 13.67
N ASP A 99 1.04 -2.90 13.37
CA ASP A 99 0.20 -3.72 14.25
C ASP A 99 0.87 -4.02 15.59
N ILE A 100 2.14 -4.45 15.58
CA ILE A 100 2.89 -4.72 16.81
C ILE A 100 3.10 -3.43 17.63
N PRO A 101 3.62 -2.34 17.04
CA PRO A 101 3.72 -1.07 17.76
C PRO A 101 2.40 -0.55 18.34
N ILE A 102 1.30 -0.57 17.59
CA ILE A 102 0.03 -0.02 18.09
C ILE A 102 -0.58 -0.90 19.18
N LEU A 103 -0.43 -2.23 19.10
CA LEU A 103 -0.84 -3.13 20.16
C LEU A 103 -0.07 -2.85 21.46
N ALA A 104 1.25 -2.62 21.37
CA ALA A 104 2.07 -2.26 22.53
C ALA A 104 1.64 -0.91 23.13
N GLU A 105 1.37 0.10 22.29
CA GLU A 105 0.86 1.40 22.74
C GLU A 105 -0.51 1.27 23.44
N GLU A 106 -1.41 0.44 22.94
CA GLU A 106 -2.71 0.21 23.56
C GLU A 106 -2.59 -0.46 24.93
N PHE A 107 -1.76 -1.48 25.06
CA PHE A 107 -1.47 -2.10 26.36
C PHE A 107 -0.85 -1.10 27.34
N ALA A 108 0.11 -0.30 26.88
CA ALA A 108 0.81 0.68 27.72
C ALA A 108 -0.15 1.72 28.34
N ARG A 109 -1.21 2.11 27.63
CA ARG A 109 -2.24 3.03 28.16
C ARG A 109 -2.94 2.52 29.42
N TYR A 110 -2.99 1.21 29.59
CA TYR A 110 -3.68 0.56 30.71
C TYR A 110 -2.72 -0.15 31.67
N GLY A 111 -1.42 0.15 31.59
CA GLY A 111 -0.41 -0.33 32.52
C GLY A 111 0.10 -1.75 32.24
N PHE A 112 -0.15 -2.29 31.05
CA PHE A 112 0.40 -3.56 30.60
C PHE A 112 1.68 -3.32 29.80
N ASP A 113 2.76 -4.01 30.16
CA ASP A 113 4.03 -3.96 29.45
C ASP A 113 4.16 -5.16 28.51
N LEU A 114 3.83 -4.96 27.23
CA LEU A 114 4.09 -5.94 26.19
C LEU A 114 5.56 -5.87 25.79
N ASP A 115 6.44 -6.50 26.59
CA ASP A 115 7.89 -6.50 26.35
C ASP A 115 8.23 -7.16 25.00
N LEU A 116 8.54 -6.31 24.01
CA LEU A 116 8.84 -6.72 22.64
C LEU A 116 10.28 -7.25 22.49
N ASP A 117 11.20 -6.90 23.38
CA ASP A 117 12.60 -7.35 23.33
C ASP A 117 12.71 -8.84 23.68
N LYS A 118 11.76 -9.36 24.44
CA LYS A 118 11.66 -10.78 24.81
C LYS A 118 10.94 -11.65 23.78
N ARG A 119 10.45 -11.08 22.68
CA ARG A 119 9.62 -11.77 21.69
C ARG A 119 10.25 -11.73 20.32
N ARG A 120 10.13 -12.83 19.58
CA ARG A 120 10.40 -12.81 18.15
C ARG A 120 9.22 -12.18 17.42
N GLN A 121 9.53 -11.39 16.40
CA GLN A 121 8.55 -10.76 15.53
C GLN A 121 8.72 -11.30 14.11
N ILE A 122 7.72 -12.01 13.60
CA ILE A 122 7.74 -12.67 12.31
C ILE A 122 6.82 -11.92 11.35
N ASP A 123 7.42 -11.16 10.45
CA ASP A 123 6.70 -10.43 9.40
C ASP A 123 6.70 -11.25 8.10
N VAL A 124 5.52 -11.75 7.74
CA VAL A 124 5.31 -12.59 6.56
C VAL A 124 5.57 -11.80 5.27
N GLN A 125 5.27 -10.50 5.22
CA GLN A 125 5.55 -9.66 4.05
C GLN A 125 7.06 -9.54 3.82
N ARG A 126 7.85 -9.41 4.89
CA ARG A 126 9.31 -9.36 4.78
C ARG A 126 9.89 -10.67 4.26
N ILE A 127 9.29 -11.82 4.59
CA ILE A 127 9.66 -13.11 3.99
C ILE A 127 9.36 -13.08 2.49
N PHE A 128 8.15 -12.66 2.10
CA PHE A 128 7.76 -12.55 0.69
C PHE A 128 8.74 -11.69 -0.11
N TYR A 129 9.05 -10.47 0.34
CA TYR A 129 9.98 -9.60 -0.39
C TYR A 129 11.42 -10.13 -0.47
N LYS A 130 11.85 -10.94 0.50
CA LYS A 130 13.18 -11.56 0.48
C LYS A 130 13.24 -12.77 -0.44
N MET A 131 12.19 -13.58 -0.45
CA MET A 131 12.12 -14.82 -1.23
C MET A 131 11.69 -14.57 -2.68
N GLU A 132 10.95 -13.49 -2.91
CA GLU A 132 10.43 -13.08 -4.22
C GLU A 132 11.02 -11.70 -4.60
N PRO A 133 12.31 -11.60 -4.95
CA PRO A 133 12.94 -10.32 -5.30
C PRO A 133 12.49 -9.80 -6.67
N ARG A 134 12.43 -8.47 -6.83
CA ARG A 134 11.95 -7.80 -8.06
C ARG A 134 13.16 -7.33 -8.87
N THR A 135 13.98 -8.30 -9.30
CA THR A 135 15.24 -8.08 -10.03
C THR A 135 15.19 -8.78 -11.39
N LEU A 136 16.03 -8.33 -12.34
CA LEU A 136 16.13 -8.99 -13.65
C LEU A 136 16.51 -10.47 -13.53
N LYS A 137 17.46 -10.82 -12.64
CA LYS A 137 17.84 -12.21 -12.38
C LYS A 137 16.64 -13.05 -11.94
N ALA A 138 15.83 -12.53 -11.02
CA ALA A 138 14.64 -13.23 -10.53
C ALA A 138 13.56 -13.37 -11.59
N ALA A 139 13.31 -12.31 -12.38
CA ALA A 139 12.38 -12.36 -13.50
C ALA A 139 12.85 -13.36 -14.57
N TYR A 140 14.14 -13.36 -14.92
CA TYR A 140 14.73 -14.30 -15.88
C TYR A 140 14.56 -15.74 -15.41
N GLN A 141 14.87 -16.03 -14.14
CA GLN A 141 14.63 -17.36 -13.57
C GLN A 141 13.15 -17.75 -13.59
N PHE A 142 12.24 -16.83 -13.27
CA PHE A 142 10.81 -17.10 -13.18
C PHE A 142 10.14 -17.32 -14.54
N TYR A 143 10.47 -16.50 -15.54
CA TYR A 143 9.85 -16.57 -16.87
C TYR A 143 10.58 -17.51 -17.84
N CYS A 144 11.89 -17.71 -17.66
CA CYS A 144 12.71 -18.49 -18.58
C CYS A 144 13.18 -19.85 -18.00
N ASN A 145 13.00 -20.10 -16.70
CA ASN A 145 13.50 -21.29 -15.98
C ASN A 145 15.03 -21.48 -16.12
N GLU A 146 15.78 -20.40 -16.26
CA GLU A 146 17.22 -20.40 -16.46
C GLU A 146 17.91 -19.43 -15.48
N GLU A 147 19.16 -19.72 -15.12
CA GLU A 147 19.97 -18.80 -14.32
C GLU A 147 20.65 -17.75 -15.21
N LEU A 148 20.55 -16.47 -14.84
CA LEU A 148 21.32 -15.40 -15.47
C LEU A 148 22.76 -15.39 -14.93
N ILE A 149 23.70 -15.85 -15.76
CA ILE A 149 25.15 -15.87 -15.51
C ILE A 149 25.79 -14.61 -16.09
N ASP A 150 26.84 -14.07 -15.47
CA ASP A 150 27.58 -12.88 -15.91
C ASP A 150 26.72 -11.61 -16.08
N ALA A 151 25.73 -11.42 -15.20
CA ALA A 151 24.96 -10.18 -15.09
C ALA A 151 25.89 -8.96 -14.93
N HIS A 152 25.47 -7.79 -15.43
CA HIS A 152 26.22 -6.51 -15.50
C HIS A 152 27.04 -6.25 -16.78
N ASP A 153 26.99 -7.13 -17.78
CA ASP A 153 27.23 -6.74 -19.18
C ASP A 153 25.93 -6.25 -19.81
N ALA A 154 25.95 -5.07 -20.44
CA ALA A 154 24.75 -4.43 -20.96
C ALA A 154 24.06 -5.26 -22.07
N LEU A 155 24.82 -6.01 -22.88
CA LEU A 155 24.24 -6.84 -23.93
C LEU A 155 23.65 -8.14 -23.35
N ILE A 156 24.24 -8.70 -22.30
CA ILE A 156 23.67 -9.84 -21.57
C ILE A 156 22.35 -9.42 -20.92
N ASP A 157 22.33 -8.28 -20.22
CA ASP A 157 21.14 -7.79 -19.52
C ASP A 157 19.97 -7.48 -20.49
N ILE A 158 20.25 -6.87 -21.65
CA ILE A 158 19.19 -6.60 -22.63
C ILE A 158 18.67 -7.89 -23.29
N ARG A 159 19.52 -8.88 -23.56
CA ARG A 159 19.08 -10.20 -24.06
C ARG A 159 18.22 -10.91 -23.04
N ALA A 160 18.59 -10.87 -21.76
CA ALA A 160 17.79 -11.41 -20.68
C ALA A 160 16.44 -10.69 -20.57
N THR A 161 16.41 -9.37 -20.75
CA THR A 161 15.17 -8.58 -20.74
C THR A 161 14.23 -8.96 -21.89
N VAL A 162 14.77 -9.17 -23.10
CA VAL A 162 13.96 -9.66 -24.24
C VAL A 162 13.36 -11.02 -23.92
N ARG A 163 14.15 -11.96 -23.41
CA ARG A 163 13.69 -13.30 -23.01
C ARG A 163 12.61 -13.25 -21.92
N VAL A 164 12.76 -12.34 -20.96
CA VAL A 164 11.74 -12.09 -19.93
C VAL A 164 10.44 -11.61 -20.57
N LEU A 165 10.49 -10.65 -21.50
CA LEU A 165 9.28 -10.17 -22.18
C LEU A 165 8.63 -11.28 -23.01
N GLU A 166 9.40 -12.11 -23.71
CA GLU A 166 8.89 -13.28 -24.42
C GLU A 166 8.15 -14.24 -23.47
N GLY A 167 8.76 -14.55 -22.33
CA GLY A 167 8.13 -15.40 -21.31
C GLY A 167 6.91 -14.76 -20.64
N GLN A 168 6.87 -13.43 -20.50
CA GLN A 168 5.68 -12.70 -20.06
C GLN A 168 4.54 -12.80 -21.08
N LEU A 169 4.85 -12.58 -22.37
CA LEU A 169 3.88 -12.72 -23.46
C LEU A 169 3.28 -14.11 -23.52
N GLU A 170 4.10 -15.15 -23.34
CA GLU A 170 3.62 -16.53 -23.29
C GLU A 170 2.79 -16.80 -22.03
N ARG A 171 3.33 -16.47 -20.85
CA ARG A 171 2.67 -16.77 -19.57
C ARG A 171 1.32 -16.09 -19.46
N TYR A 172 1.22 -14.82 -19.85
CA TYR A 172 0.02 -14.00 -19.68
C TYR A 172 -0.86 -13.93 -20.94
N ALA A 173 -0.60 -14.75 -21.96
CA ALA A 173 -1.42 -14.82 -23.16
C ALA A 173 -2.90 -15.05 -22.82
N GLY A 174 -3.76 -14.10 -23.19
CA GLY A 174 -5.20 -14.18 -22.93
C GLY A 174 -5.61 -14.01 -21.46
N GLN A 175 -4.70 -13.64 -20.58
CA GLN A 175 -5.02 -13.38 -19.17
C GLN A 175 -5.46 -11.93 -18.98
N ASP A 176 -6.67 -11.74 -18.46
CA ASP A 176 -7.16 -10.42 -18.06
C ASP A 176 -6.40 -9.91 -16.83
N TYR A 177 -6.09 -8.62 -16.83
CA TYR A 177 -5.61 -7.92 -15.66
C TYR A 177 -6.80 -7.47 -14.81
N LYS A 178 -6.70 -7.75 -13.51
CA LYS A 178 -7.62 -7.28 -12.48
C LYS A 178 -6.78 -6.60 -11.41
N GLY A 179 -6.81 -5.28 -11.38
CA GLY A 179 -6.12 -4.47 -10.38
C GLY A 179 -6.98 -4.28 -9.14
N ASP A 180 -6.54 -3.36 -8.29
CA ASP A 180 -7.33 -2.89 -7.15
C ASP A 180 -8.50 -2.00 -7.65
N ASP A 181 -9.49 -1.70 -6.79
CA ASP A 181 -10.58 -0.75 -7.09
C ASP A 181 -11.42 -1.01 -8.37
N ASN A 182 -11.62 -2.29 -8.75
CA ASN A 182 -12.32 -2.73 -9.97
C ASN A 182 -11.61 -2.39 -11.29
N GLU A 183 -10.31 -2.14 -11.27
CA GLU A 183 -9.53 -2.00 -12.49
C GLU A 183 -9.56 -3.32 -13.29
N PHE A 184 -9.96 -3.24 -14.57
CA PHE A 184 -10.06 -4.39 -15.46
C PHE A 184 -9.54 -4.04 -16.84
N ILE A 185 -8.58 -4.83 -17.33
CA ILE A 185 -8.05 -4.70 -18.68
C ILE A 185 -8.01 -6.09 -19.29
N ALA A 186 -8.69 -6.26 -20.42
CA ALA A 186 -8.76 -7.54 -21.08
C ALA A 186 -7.44 -7.87 -21.81
N ALA A 187 -6.83 -9.00 -21.47
CA ALA A 187 -5.59 -9.52 -22.07
C ALA A 187 -4.54 -8.44 -22.46
N PRO A 188 -4.02 -7.63 -21.51
CA PRO A 188 -3.17 -6.49 -21.85
C PRO A 188 -1.76 -6.90 -22.30
N VAL A 189 -1.25 -8.03 -21.83
CA VAL A 189 0.08 -8.54 -22.18
C VAL A 189 -0.01 -9.34 -23.47
N LYS A 190 0.13 -8.66 -24.61
CA LYS A 190 0.04 -9.23 -25.96
C LYS A 190 1.16 -8.68 -26.86
N PRO A 191 1.52 -9.35 -27.97
CA PRO A 191 2.64 -8.94 -28.83
C PRO A 191 2.28 -7.73 -29.71
N ASP A 192 1.84 -6.65 -29.07
CA ASP A 192 1.48 -5.38 -29.66
C ASP A 192 2.14 -4.27 -28.83
N THR A 193 3.01 -3.49 -29.46
CA THR A 193 3.84 -2.50 -28.75
C THR A 193 3.00 -1.38 -28.14
N GLN A 194 1.88 -1.01 -28.76
CA GLN A 194 0.98 0.01 -28.22
C GLN A 194 0.25 -0.51 -26.97
N ALA A 195 -0.30 -1.71 -27.01
CA ALA A 195 -0.97 -2.30 -25.85
C ALA A 195 -0.03 -2.50 -24.66
N LEU A 196 1.19 -2.98 -24.90
CA LEU A 196 2.21 -3.09 -23.84
C LEU A 196 2.61 -1.71 -23.30
N HIS A 197 2.72 -0.70 -24.17
CA HIS A 197 2.97 0.67 -23.74
C HIS A 197 1.83 1.20 -22.86
N ASP A 198 0.58 1.08 -23.30
CA ASP A 198 -0.58 1.56 -22.56
C ASP A 198 -0.67 0.88 -21.18
N PHE A 199 -0.51 -0.44 -21.13
CA PHE A 199 -0.56 -1.21 -19.88
C PHE A 199 0.58 -0.89 -18.89
N THR A 200 1.78 -0.58 -19.39
CA THR A 200 2.93 -0.26 -18.53
C THR A 200 3.03 1.21 -18.14
N ASN A 201 2.18 2.06 -18.73
CA ASN A 201 2.11 3.49 -18.44
C ASN A 201 0.74 3.87 -17.82
N ASP A 202 0.04 2.91 -17.21
CA ASP A 202 -1.30 3.07 -16.60
C ASP A 202 -1.32 3.93 -15.33
N LEU A 203 -0.14 4.37 -14.89
CA LEU A 203 -0.09 5.63 -14.18
C LEU A 203 -0.59 6.68 -15.18
N LYS A 204 -1.85 7.10 -15.06
CA LYS A 204 -2.43 8.33 -15.64
C LYS A 204 -1.54 9.58 -15.46
N THR A 205 -0.38 9.46 -14.86
CA THR A 205 0.72 10.39 -14.84
C THR A 205 1.06 10.94 -16.22
N LEU A 206 1.17 12.25 -16.28
CA LEU A 206 1.40 13.05 -17.48
C LEU A 206 2.88 13.44 -17.65
N ASP A 207 3.72 13.05 -16.70
CA ASP A 207 5.13 13.38 -16.65
C ASP A 207 5.94 12.29 -15.95
N ALA A 208 7.19 12.14 -16.35
CA ALA A 208 8.12 11.15 -15.80
C ALA A 208 8.43 11.34 -14.30
N THR A 209 8.11 12.51 -13.73
CA THR A 209 8.28 12.80 -12.30
C THR A 209 6.99 12.60 -11.49
N GLN A 210 5.93 12.07 -12.11
CA GLN A 210 4.64 11.72 -11.52
C GLN A 210 3.98 12.88 -10.75
N ARG A 211 4.16 14.12 -11.21
CA ARG A 211 3.63 15.33 -10.57
C ARG A 211 2.23 15.68 -11.05
N LEU A 212 1.86 15.29 -12.25
CA LEU A 212 0.57 15.53 -12.87
C LEU A 212 -0.02 14.19 -13.28
N ARG A 213 -1.34 14.02 -13.17
CA ARG A 213 -2.03 12.83 -13.68
C ARG A 213 -3.43 13.16 -14.19
N TYR A 214 -4.05 12.29 -14.98
CA TYR A 214 -5.49 12.33 -15.25
C TYR A 214 -6.28 11.72 -14.08
N ASN A 215 -7.44 12.29 -13.74
CA ASN A 215 -8.44 11.67 -12.87
C ASN A 215 -9.31 10.66 -13.65
N GLU A 216 -10.35 10.11 -13.02
CA GLU A 216 -11.32 9.21 -13.64
C GLU A 216 -12.13 9.87 -14.77
N GLN A 217 -12.35 11.19 -14.67
CA GLN A 217 -13.10 12.00 -15.62
C GLN A 217 -12.24 12.50 -16.79
N GLY A 218 -10.95 12.11 -16.86
CA GLY A 218 -10.03 12.53 -17.91
C GLY A 218 -9.48 13.95 -17.75
N GLU A 219 -9.63 14.56 -16.57
CA GLU A 219 -9.13 15.89 -16.26
C GLU A 219 -7.74 15.83 -15.61
N ILE A 220 -6.89 16.82 -15.89
CA ILE A 220 -5.56 16.92 -15.28
C ILE A 220 -5.68 17.35 -13.82
N VAL A 221 -5.13 16.54 -12.91
CA VAL A 221 -5.01 16.82 -11.48
C VAL A 221 -3.56 16.87 -11.02
N PHE A 222 -3.30 17.63 -9.96
CA PHE A 222 -2.00 17.62 -9.30
C PHE A 222 -1.80 16.34 -8.48
N ASN A 223 -0.60 15.79 -8.51
CA ASN A 223 -0.17 14.64 -7.69
C ASN A 223 0.95 15.04 -6.71
N PHE A 224 1.03 16.33 -6.36
CA PHE A 224 1.98 16.86 -5.37
C PHE A 224 1.49 18.15 -4.68
N GLY A 225 2.12 18.48 -3.56
CA GLY A 225 1.91 19.74 -2.86
C GLY A 225 0.55 19.84 -2.16
N LYS A 226 0.13 21.06 -1.81
CA LYS A 226 -1.13 21.30 -1.07
C LYS A 226 -2.41 21.10 -1.89
N PHE A 227 -2.28 20.84 -3.19
CA PHE A 227 -3.41 20.68 -4.12
C PHE A 227 -3.50 19.29 -4.74
N VAL A 228 -2.88 18.27 -4.11
CA VAL A 228 -3.01 16.88 -4.56
C VAL A 228 -4.48 16.51 -4.78
N GLY A 229 -4.77 15.86 -5.90
CA GLY A 229 -6.09 15.39 -6.31
C GLY A 229 -6.99 16.46 -6.92
N GLN A 230 -6.65 17.76 -6.82
CA GLN A 230 -7.48 18.83 -7.38
C GLN A 230 -7.16 19.08 -8.86
N THR A 231 -8.19 19.40 -9.63
CA THR A 231 -8.06 19.70 -11.07
C THR A 231 -7.38 21.05 -11.29
N PHE A 232 -6.81 21.23 -12.48
CA PHE A 232 -6.27 22.53 -12.87
C PHE A 232 -7.32 23.65 -12.75
N GLU A 233 -8.57 23.39 -13.11
CA GLU A 233 -9.65 24.38 -13.02
C GLU A 233 -9.94 24.81 -11.58
N GLN A 234 -10.07 23.84 -10.67
CA GLN A 234 -10.31 24.11 -9.25
C GLN A 234 -9.20 24.97 -8.65
N VAL A 235 -7.94 24.63 -8.96
CA VAL A 235 -6.77 25.36 -8.44
C VAL A 235 -6.63 26.72 -9.12
N TRP A 236 -6.98 26.85 -10.41
CA TRP A 236 -6.92 28.12 -11.11
C TRP A 236 -7.86 29.16 -10.50
N LEU A 237 -9.10 28.75 -10.22
CA LEU A 237 -10.12 29.58 -9.58
C LEU A 237 -9.74 29.95 -8.13
N LYS A 238 -9.08 29.04 -7.42
CA LYS A 238 -8.69 29.22 -6.02
C LYS A 238 -7.39 30.01 -5.84
N GLU A 239 -6.35 29.68 -6.61
CA GLU A 239 -5.00 30.22 -6.44
C GLU A 239 -4.16 30.11 -7.74
N SER A 240 -4.54 30.86 -8.78
CA SER A 240 -3.83 30.90 -10.08
C SER A 240 -2.32 31.19 -9.98
N LYS A 241 -1.86 31.90 -8.94
CA LYS A 241 -0.42 32.13 -8.66
C LYS A 241 0.38 30.82 -8.48
N TYR A 242 -0.27 29.73 -8.09
CA TYR A 242 0.37 28.43 -7.93
C TYR A 242 0.98 27.91 -9.24
N PHE A 243 0.31 28.15 -10.38
CA PHE A 243 0.81 27.75 -11.70
C PHE A 243 2.11 28.47 -12.07
N TYR A 244 2.20 29.77 -11.78
CA TYR A 244 3.41 30.55 -12.01
C TYR A 244 4.55 30.16 -11.07
N TRP A 245 4.24 29.80 -9.82
CA TRP A 245 5.22 29.25 -8.89
C TRP A 245 5.83 27.93 -9.42
N ILE A 246 5.03 27.05 -10.02
CA ILE A 246 5.54 25.81 -10.64
C ILE A 246 6.53 26.12 -11.78
N LEU A 247 6.27 27.16 -12.58
CA LEU A 247 7.19 27.56 -13.65
C LEU A 247 8.54 28.08 -13.13
N ASP A 248 8.53 28.75 -11.98
CA ASP A 248 9.72 29.31 -11.31
C ASP A 248 10.56 28.24 -10.59
N LYS A 249 9.94 27.18 -10.07
CA LYS A 249 10.63 26.12 -9.29
C LYS A 249 11.23 25.01 -10.14
N GLU A 250 12.03 24.16 -9.49
CA GLU A 250 12.67 22.99 -10.10
C GLU A 250 11.64 21.87 -10.35
N PHE A 251 10.95 21.97 -11.49
CA PHE A 251 10.09 20.92 -12.03
C PHE A 251 10.63 20.44 -13.39
N SER A 252 10.27 19.21 -13.75
CA SER A 252 10.66 18.61 -15.04
C SER A 252 10.14 19.45 -16.22
N PHE A 253 10.83 19.35 -17.35
CA PHE A 253 10.43 20.05 -18.57
C PHE A 253 8.98 19.75 -18.97
N GLN A 254 8.55 18.48 -18.87
CA GLN A 254 7.20 18.03 -19.19
C GLN A 254 6.14 18.73 -18.32
N VAL A 255 6.33 18.78 -17.00
CA VAL A 255 5.43 19.49 -16.07
C VAL A 255 5.32 20.96 -16.45
N LYS A 256 6.46 21.64 -16.69
CA LYS A 256 6.45 23.06 -17.06
C LYS A 256 5.75 23.31 -18.40
N ALA A 257 5.92 22.42 -19.38
CA ALA A 257 5.27 22.53 -20.69
C ALA A 257 3.74 22.43 -20.58
N ILE A 258 3.24 21.45 -19.82
CA ILE A 258 1.80 21.26 -19.57
C ILE A 258 1.20 22.48 -18.86
N ILE A 259 1.88 22.99 -17.83
CA ILE A 259 1.44 24.18 -17.08
C ILE A 259 1.39 25.42 -17.97
N LYS A 260 2.39 25.64 -18.83
CA LYS A 260 2.39 26.77 -19.77
C LYS A 260 1.19 26.71 -20.72
N LYS A 261 0.93 25.53 -21.31
CA LYS A 261 -0.20 25.34 -22.24
C LYS A 261 -1.54 25.66 -21.57
N TYR A 262 -1.72 25.27 -20.31
CA TYR A 262 -2.94 25.59 -19.57
C TYR A 262 -3.07 27.09 -19.23
N ILE A 263 -1.98 27.75 -18.83
CA ILE A 263 -1.99 29.21 -18.62
C ILE A 263 -2.37 29.94 -19.92
N GLU A 264 -1.84 29.50 -21.06
CA GLU A 264 -2.15 30.07 -22.37
C GLU A 264 -3.63 29.90 -22.74
N SER A 265 -4.21 28.72 -22.52
CA SER A 265 -5.64 28.51 -22.79
C SER A 265 -6.52 29.46 -21.96
N LYS A 266 -6.18 29.69 -20.68
CA LYS A 266 -6.90 30.63 -19.81
C LYS A 266 -6.78 32.09 -20.23
N LYS A 267 -5.66 32.49 -20.84
CA LYS A 267 -5.52 33.84 -21.41
C LYS A 267 -6.39 34.05 -22.64
N ILE A 268 -6.57 33.00 -23.45
CA ILE A 268 -7.41 33.05 -24.66
C ILE A 268 -8.89 33.13 -24.26
N GLU A 269 -9.34 32.33 -23.30
CA GLU A 269 -10.71 32.35 -22.76
C GLU A 269 -11.11 33.73 -22.22
N ASN A 270 -10.21 34.40 -21.49
CA ASN A 270 -10.46 35.73 -20.93
C ASN A 270 -10.45 36.88 -21.97
N ASN A 271 -9.90 36.66 -23.17
CA ASN A 271 -9.88 37.66 -24.24
C ASN A 271 -11.09 37.54 -25.19
N GLN A 272 -11.95 36.55 -24.99
CA GLN A 272 -13.17 36.30 -25.78
C GLN A 272 -14.48 36.59 -25.02
N GLN A 273 -14.38 37.08 -23.77
CA GLN A 273 -15.48 37.61 -22.96
C GLN A 273 -15.38 39.13 -22.87
#